data_AF-A0A9X3SA86-F1
#
_entry.id   AF-A0A9X3SA86-F1
#
_cell.length_a   1.000
_cell.length_b   1.000
_cell.length_c   1.000
_cell.angle_alpha   90.00
_cell.angle_beta   90.00
_cell.angle_gamma   90.00
#
_symmetry.space_group_name_H-M   'P 1'
#
loop_
_entity.id
_entity.type
_entity.pdbx_description
1 polymer ?
#
loop_
_entity_poly.entity_id
_entity_poly.type
_entity_poly.pdbx_seq_one_letter_code
_entity_poly.pdbx_strand_id
1 'polypeptide(L)'
;MSAEPPITVAPGLAWCAFAIDRNPLRRSPRTLRRRLNTLSDRHGGARAITQSTREIPQAYRARYGIERSPAEELTIKRLIRGQYRSRGVLRDALLLATVDTEVGVWALDADRVSGAPHIVDDTVADDAGTLAPLFADPKSVTRATRRLVLYAVTAPGIPDLAIEEALYAAWDVLSAQGPHRNY
;
A
#
# COMPACT_ATOMS: atom_id res chain seq x y z
N MET A 1 -7.35 8.12 -21.41
CA MET A 1 -6.19 7.65 -20.62
C MET A 1 -5.93 8.71 -19.57
N SER A 2 -6.12 8.41 -18.28
CA SER A 2 -5.70 9.34 -17.22
C SER A 2 -4.19 9.21 -17.05
N ALA A 3 -3.48 10.34 -16.98
CA ALA A 3 -2.04 10.36 -16.76
C ALA A 3 -1.70 9.78 -15.38
N GLU A 4 -0.50 9.19 -15.25
CA GLU A 4 0.06 8.77 -13.96
C GLU A 4 0.09 9.97 -13.00
N PRO A 5 -0.40 9.82 -11.76
CA PRO A 5 -0.38 10.92 -10.81
C PRO A 5 1.06 11.19 -10.37
N PRO A 6 1.49 12.46 -10.30
CA PRO A 6 2.83 12.78 -9.85
C PRO A 6 3.05 12.31 -8.42
N ILE A 7 4.21 11.69 -8.17
CA ILE A 7 4.66 11.28 -6.85
C ILE A 7 5.43 12.43 -6.21
N THR A 8 5.05 12.78 -4.99
CA THR A 8 5.79 13.70 -4.12
C THR A 8 6.51 12.89 -3.06
N VAL A 9 7.77 13.23 -2.79
CA VAL A 9 8.62 12.56 -1.79
C VAL A 9 8.97 13.53 -0.68
N ALA A 10 8.87 13.08 0.56
CA ALA A 10 9.35 13.77 1.75
C ALA A 10 10.07 12.78 2.68
N PRO A 11 10.71 13.26 3.76
CA PRO A 11 11.40 12.39 4.72
C PRO A 11 10.47 11.29 5.28
N GLY A 12 10.76 10.04 4.94
CA GLY A 12 10.02 8.87 5.42
C GLY A 12 8.68 8.60 4.74
N LEU A 13 8.25 9.40 3.77
CA LEU A 13 6.99 9.23 3.05
C LEU A 13 7.12 9.59 1.57
N ALA A 14 6.41 8.86 0.72
CA ALA A 14 6.11 9.27 -0.64
C ALA A 14 4.60 9.15 -0.88
N TRP A 15 4.00 10.04 -1.66
CA TRP A 15 2.56 10.01 -1.89
C TRP A 15 2.18 10.54 -3.27
N CYS A 16 1.00 10.14 -3.74
CA CYS A 16 0.37 10.68 -4.93
C CYS A 16 -1.13 10.87 -4.69
N ALA A 17 -1.73 11.84 -5.38
CA ALA A 17 -3.15 12.15 -5.25
C ALA A 17 -3.86 12.01 -6.60
N PHE A 18 -5.05 11.42 -6.60
CA PHE A 18 -5.84 11.23 -7.82
C PHE A 18 -7.34 11.09 -7.54
N ALA A 19 -8.15 11.36 -8.56
CA ALA A 19 -9.59 11.15 -8.52
C ALA A 19 -9.94 9.68 -8.84
N ILE A 20 -11.05 9.21 -8.26
CA ILE A 20 -11.65 7.90 -8.53
C ILE A 20 -13.13 8.05 -8.86
N ASP A 21 -13.57 7.35 -9.92
CA ASP A 21 -14.97 7.43 -10.36
C ASP A 21 -15.89 6.45 -9.61
N ARG A 22 -15.31 5.41 -9.01
CA ARG A 22 -16.04 4.31 -8.39
C ARG A 22 -15.80 4.28 -6.90
N ASN A 23 -16.82 3.88 -6.15
CA ASN A 23 -16.73 3.59 -4.72
C ASN A 23 -15.47 2.73 -4.42
N PRO A 24 -14.51 3.23 -3.61
CA PRO A 24 -13.26 2.52 -3.33
C PRO A 24 -13.48 1.30 -2.42
N LEU A 25 -14.55 1.31 -1.62
CA LEU A 25 -14.93 0.23 -0.70
C LEU A 25 -15.87 -0.80 -1.34
N ARG A 26 -16.03 -0.77 -2.67
CA ARG A 26 -16.82 -1.77 -3.40
C ARG A 26 -16.17 -3.15 -3.34
N ARG A 27 -16.97 -4.17 -3.68
CA ARG A 27 -16.47 -5.55 -3.83
C ARG A 27 -15.41 -5.65 -4.93
N SER A 28 -14.37 -6.44 -4.69
CA SER A 28 -13.33 -6.69 -5.68
C SER A 28 -13.84 -7.42 -6.92
N PRO A 29 -13.47 -6.95 -8.13
CA PRO A 29 -13.81 -7.65 -9.36
C PRO A 29 -13.19 -9.05 -9.39
N ARG A 30 -13.74 -9.93 -10.24
CA ARG A 30 -13.26 -11.31 -10.36
C ARG A 30 -11.77 -11.39 -10.72
N THR A 31 -11.31 -10.50 -11.60
CA THR A 31 -9.91 -10.42 -12.04
C THR A 31 -8.95 -10.15 -10.88
N LEU A 32 -9.25 -9.15 -10.03
CA LEU A 32 -8.44 -8.86 -8.84
C LEU A 32 -8.45 -10.03 -7.84
N ARG A 33 -9.61 -10.66 -7.62
CA ARG A 33 -9.70 -11.86 -6.77
C ARG A 33 -8.86 -13.01 -7.29
N ARG A 34 -8.80 -13.22 -8.62
CA ARG A 34 -7.90 -14.21 -9.23
C ARG A 34 -6.43 -13.86 -9.01
N ARG A 35 -6.04 -12.58 -9.16
CA ARG A 35 -4.67 -12.12 -8.86
C ARG A 35 -4.28 -12.42 -7.41
N LEU A 36 -5.17 -12.20 -6.45
CA LEU A 36 -4.91 -12.55 -5.04
C LEU A 36 -4.76 -14.05 -4.80
N ASN A 37 -5.50 -14.89 -5.53
CA ASN A 37 -5.33 -16.34 -5.47
C ASN A 37 -3.94 -16.73 -6.01
N THR A 38 -3.56 -16.26 -7.21
CA THR A 38 -2.23 -16.49 -7.77
C THR A 38 -1.12 -15.96 -6.85
N LEU A 39 -1.33 -14.81 -6.23
CA LEU A 39 -0.40 -14.25 -5.24
C LEU A 39 -0.24 -15.20 -4.05
N SER A 40 -1.34 -15.78 -3.57
CA SER A 40 -1.34 -16.77 -2.49
C SER A 40 -0.58 -18.04 -2.86
N ASP A 41 -0.70 -18.50 -4.10
CA ASP A 41 0.02 -19.70 -4.58
C ASP A 41 1.53 -19.46 -4.65
N ARG A 42 1.95 -18.24 -5.02
CA ARG A 42 3.38 -17.83 -5.11
C ARG A 42 4.03 -17.55 -3.75
N HIS A 43 3.25 -17.23 -2.72
CA HIS A 43 3.75 -16.85 -1.38
C HIS A 43 3.49 -17.96 -0.36
N GLY A 44 4.19 -19.09 -0.53
CA GLY A 44 4.27 -20.18 0.46
C GLY A 44 5.21 -19.88 1.63
N GLY A 45 5.30 -20.81 2.60
CA GLY A 45 6.12 -20.64 3.81
C GLY A 45 7.60 -20.38 3.55
N ALA A 46 8.17 -20.98 2.50
CA ALA A 46 9.56 -20.76 2.09
C ALA A 46 9.84 -19.29 1.71
N ARG A 47 8.87 -18.61 1.07
CA ARG A 47 9.01 -17.20 0.69
C ARG A 47 8.97 -16.27 1.91
N ALA A 48 8.19 -16.60 2.93
CA ALA A 48 8.14 -15.85 4.18
C ALA A 48 9.49 -15.87 4.92
N ILE A 49 10.21 -17.00 4.86
CA ILE A 49 11.55 -17.13 5.47
C ILE A 49 12.56 -16.27 4.68
N THR A 50 12.58 -16.37 3.34
CA THR A 50 13.48 -15.57 2.50
C THR A 50 13.17 -14.07 2.53
N GLN A 51 11.92 -13.69 2.83
CA GLN A 51 11.51 -12.28 2.93
C GLN A 51 12.25 -11.57 4.08
N SER A 52 12.51 -12.28 5.18
CA SER A 52 13.16 -11.67 6.34
C SER A 52 14.60 -11.21 6.10
N THR A 53 15.27 -11.80 5.10
CA THR A 53 16.65 -11.47 4.71
C THR A 53 16.72 -10.47 3.55
N ARG A 54 15.58 -10.02 3.01
CA ARG A 54 15.55 -9.06 1.90
C ARG A 54 15.82 -7.64 2.37
N GLU A 55 16.32 -6.82 1.45
CA GLU A 55 16.79 -5.45 1.73
C GLU A 55 15.68 -4.54 2.25
N ILE A 56 14.50 -4.54 1.63
CA ILE A 56 13.38 -3.65 2.00
C ILE A 56 12.86 -3.95 3.42
N PRO A 57 12.54 -5.21 3.80
CA PRO A 57 12.19 -5.53 5.18
C PRO A 57 13.27 -5.14 6.18
N GLN A 58 14.56 -5.32 5.86
CA GLN A 58 15.66 -4.91 6.73
C GLN A 58 15.74 -3.38 6.89
N ALA A 59 15.51 -2.61 5.82
CA ALA A 59 15.45 -1.15 5.88
C ALA A 59 14.35 -0.66 6.83
N TYR A 60 13.16 -1.28 6.80
CA TYR A 60 12.10 -0.96 7.76
C TYR A 60 12.52 -1.23 9.21
N ARG A 61 13.13 -2.39 9.49
CA ARG A 61 13.59 -2.71 10.85
C ARG A 61 14.64 -1.72 11.34
N ALA A 62 15.62 -1.41 10.50
CA ALA A 62 16.70 -0.49 10.84
C ALA A 62 16.17 0.93 11.10
N ARG A 63 15.17 1.39 10.33
CA ARG A 63 14.64 2.75 10.46
C ARG A 63 13.63 2.90 11.60
N TYR A 64 12.76 1.92 11.79
CA TYR A 64 11.58 2.04 12.65
C TYR A 64 11.57 1.09 13.85
N GLY A 65 12.59 0.24 14.02
CA GLY A 65 12.70 -0.67 15.16
C GLY A 65 11.60 -1.74 15.24
N ILE A 66 10.88 -1.98 14.14
CA ILE A 66 9.79 -2.95 14.11
C ILE A 66 10.30 -4.39 13.96
N GLU A 67 9.61 -5.35 14.59
CA GLU A 67 9.95 -6.77 14.45
C GLU A 67 9.67 -7.27 13.02
N ARG A 68 8.54 -6.83 12.44
CA ARG A 68 8.04 -7.27 11.14
C ARG A 68 7.69 -6.10 10.25
N SER A 69 8.09 -6.17 8.98
CA SER A 69 7.68 -5.18 7.99
C SER A 69 6.18 -5.29 7.67
N PRO A 70 5.56 -4.25 7.07
CA PRO A 70 4.17 -4.31 6.64
C PRO A 70 3.85 -5.51 5.74
N ALA A 71 4.78 -5.87 4.84
CA ALA A 71 4.62 -6.99 3.94
C ALA A 71 4.71 -8.34 4.66
N GLU A 72 5.64 -8.50 5.61
CA GLU A 72 5.76 -9.72 6.42
C GLU A 72 4.52 -9.96 7.28
N GLU A 73 3.97 -8.90 7.87
CA GLU A 73 2.75 -8.95 8.67
C GLU A 73 1.55 -9.44 7.82
N LEU A 74 1.47 -9.02 6.55
CA LEU A 74 0.47 -9.52 5.60
C LEU A 74 0.71 -11.00 5.23
N THR A 75 1.96 -11.39 5.00
CA THR A 75 2.35 -12.77 4.69
C THR A 75 2.00 -13.73 5.84
N ILE A 76 2.29 -13.36 7.09
CA ILE A 76 1.92 -14.15 8.27
C ILE A 76 0.41 -14.28 8.41
N LYS A 77 -0.34 -13.17 8.27
CA LYS A 77 -1.81 -13.20 8.27
C LYS A 77 -2.37 -14.11 7.19
N ARG A 78 -1.70 -14.23 6.04
CA ARG A 78 -2.05 -15.18 4.98
C ARG A 78 -1.72 -16.61 5.37
N LEU A 79 -0.54 -16.89 5.93
CA LEU A 79 -0.16 -18.23 6.39
C LEU A 79 -1.16 -18.80 7.41
N ILE A 80 -1.58 -17.97 8.38
CA ILE A 80 -2.59 -18.35 9.38
C ILE A 80 -3.96 -18.63 8.72
N ARG A 81 -4.32 -17.89 7.67
CA ARG A 81 -5.64 -17.96 7.02
C ARG A 81 -5.70 -18.85 5.78
N GLY A 82 -4.58 -19.41 5.35
CA GLY A 82 -4.38 -20.19 4.13
C GLY A 82 -4.27 -19.37 2.83
N GLN A 83 -4.83 -18.16 2.77
CA GLN A 83 -4.86 -17.34 1.55
C GLN A 83 -5.01 -15.84 1.84
N TYR A 84 -4.62 -15.00 0.88
CA TYR A 84 -4.97 -13.57 0.87
C TYR A 84 -6.46 -13.40 0.54
N ARG A 85 -7.30 -13.31 1.59
CA ARG A 85 -8.75 -13.13 1.42
C ARG A 85 -9.07 -11.72 0.94
N SER A 86 -9.85 -11.63 -0.13
CA SER A 86 -10.40 -10.38 -0.65
C SER A 86 -11.26 -9.65 0.39
N ARG A 87 -11.03 -8.33 0.53
CA ARG A 87 -11.75 -7.43 1.46
C ARG A 87 -12.28 -6.16 0.79
N GLY A 88 -12.45 -6.19 -0.52
CA GLY A 88 -12.89 -5.04 -1.32
C GLY A 88 -11.73 -4.37 -2.04
N VAL A 89 -12.05 -3.60 -3.09
CA VAL A 89 -11.07 -3.12 -4.08
C VAL A 89 -9.91 -2.38 -3.41
N LEU A 90 -10.19 -1.43 -2.52
CA LEU A 90 -9.15 -0.65 -1.86
C LEU A 90 -8.17 -1.53 -1.10
N ARG A 91 -8.68 -2.38 -0.21
CA ARG A 91 -7.84 -3.23 0.64
C ARG A 91 -7.06 -4.25 -0.17
N ASP A 92 -7.63 -4.74 -1.26
CA ASP A 92 -6.99 -5.71 -2.13
C ASP A 92 -5.90 -5.08 -3.00
N ALA A 93 -6.09 -3.83 -3.45
CA ALA A 93 -5.09 -3.06 -4.17
C ALA A 93 -3.85 -2.78 -3.30
N LEU A 94 -4.08 -2.26 -2.09
CA LEU A 94 -3.01 -1.97 -1.12
C LEU A 94 -2.26 -3.24 -0.71
N LEU A 95 -3.00 -4.33 -0.44
CA LEU A 95 -2.39 -5.61 -0.11
C LEU A 95 -1.51 -6.12 -1.25
N LEU A 96 -2.01 -6.09 -2.49
CA LEU A 96 -1.26 -6.57 -3.64
C LEU A 96 0.02 -5.76 -3.84
N ALA A 97 -0.09 -4.42 -3.85
CA ALA A 97 1.05 -3.53 -3.96
C ALA A 97 2.09 -3.83 -2.87
N THR A 98 1.67 -3.86 -1.60
CA THR A 98 2.61 -4.08 -0.49
C THR A 98 3.25 -5.46 -0.47
N VAL A 99 2.52 -6.52 -0.84
CA VAL A 99 3.11 -7.86 -0.86
C VAL A 99 4.05 -8.05 -2.04
N ASP A 100 3.72 -7.50 -3.22
CA ASP A 100 4.55 -7.66 -4.41
C ASP A 100 5.84 -6.82 -4.33
N THR A 101 5.80 -5.61 -3.76
CA THR A 101 6.96 -4.70 -3.69
C THR A 101 7.66 -4.66 -2.33
N GLU A 102 7.06 -5.25 -1.30
CA GLU A 102 7.50 -5.19 0.10
C GLU A 102 7.40 -3.80 0.75
N VAL A 103 6.92 -2.79 0.02
CA VAL A 103 6.72 -1.41 0.50
C VAL A 103 5.30 -1.24 1.06
N GLY A 104 5.19 -0.76 2.30
CA GLY A 104 3.90 -0.49 2.94
C GLY A 104 3.17 0.68 2.27
N VAL A 105 1.96 0.43 1.75
CA VAL A 105 1.11 1.43 1.10
C VAL A 105 -0.25 1.53 1.80
N TRP A 106 -0.71 2.76 2.01
CA TRP A 106 -2.02 3.07 2.60
C TRP A 106 -2.75 4.12 1.78
N ALA A 107 -4.01 4.37 2.14
CA ALA A 107 -4.85 5.34 1.47
C ALA A 107 -5.56 6.25 2.47
N LEU A 108 -5.70 7.51 2.07
CA LEU A 108 -6.47 8.55 2.76
C LEU A 108 -7.57 9.07 1.85
N ASP A 109 -8.66 9.55 2.44
CA ASP A 109 -9.60 10.42 1.75
C ASP A 109 -8.93 11.78 1.53
N ALA A 110 -8.67 12.15 0.28
CA ALA A 110 -7.93 13.37 -0.04
C ALA A 110 -8.67 14.64 0.41
N ASP A 111 -10.00 14.60 0.49
CA ASP A 111 -10.80 15.74 0.95
C ASP A 111 -10.77 15.89 2.48
N ARG A 112 -10.09 14.98 3.20
CA ARG A 112 -9.83 15.04 4.64
C ARG A 112 -8.37 15.30 5.00
N VAL A 113 -7.49 15.47 4.01
CA VAL A 113 -6.07 15.78 4.20
C VAL A 113 -5.89 17.29 4.10
N SER A 114 -5.23 17.88 5.09
CA SER A 114 -4.89 19.29 5.16
C SER A 114 -3.39 19.46 5.00
N GLY A 115 -2.92 19.87 3.82
CA GLY A 115 -1.49 20.06 3.56
C GLY A 115 -0.76 18.77 3.19
N ALA A 116 0.56 18.76 3.41
CA ALA A 116 1.43 17.65 3.01
C ALA A 116 1.54 16.59 4.12
N PRO A 117 1.23 15.31 3.84
CA PRO A 117 1.44 14.23 4.79
C PRO A 117 2.92 14.10 5.17
N HIS A 118 3.20 13.93 6.45
CA HIS A 118 4.54 13.76 6.99
C HIS A 118 4.52 12.78 8.18
N ILE A 119 5.70 12.26 8.57
CA ILE A 119 5.84 11.41 9.75
C ILE A 119 6.26 12.27 10.94
N VAL A 120 5.55 12.12 12.06
CA VAL A 120 5.93 12.65 13.36
C VAL A 120 5.90 11.50 14.36
N ASP A 121 7.04 11.21 14.96
CA ASP A 121 7.25 10.05 15.83
C ASP A 121 6.71 8.75 15.19
N ASP A 122 5.79 8.07 15.85
CA ASP A 122 5.14 6.84 15.37
C ASP A 122 3.77 7.11 14.71
N THR A 123 3.60 8.28 14.09
CA THR A 123 2.35 8.66 13.42
C THR A 123 2.56 9.28 12.05
N VAL A 124 1.56 9.10 11.18
CA VAL A 124 1.40 9.90 9.96
C VAL A 124 0.47 11.06 10.31
N ALA A 125 0.89 12.28 10.00
CA ALA A 125 0.19 13.51 10.29
C ALA A 125 0.16 14.44 9.07
N ASP A 126 -0.66 15.48 9.15
CA ASP A 126 -0.70 16.61 8.24
C ASP A 126 -0.82 17.92 9.03
N ASP A 127 -1.12 19.04 8.36
CA ASP A 127 -1.20 20.36 9.01
C ASP A 127 -2.37 20.47 10.01
N ALA A 128 -3.38 19.60 9.91
CA ALA A 128 -4.52 19.53 10.83
C ALA A 128 -4.30 18.54 11.99
N GLY A 129 -3.27 17.70 11.92
CA GLY A 129 -2.84 16.81 13.00
C GLY A 129 -2.72 15.35 12.57
N THR A 130 -2.94 14.44 13.52
CA THR A 130 -2.72 13.00 13.31
C THR A 130 -3.75 12.40 12.35
N LEU A 131 -3.26 11.74 11.31
CA LEU A 131 -4.06 10.98 10.34
C LEU A 131 -4.18 9.50 10.73
N ALA A 132 -3.08 8.89 11.18
CA ALA A 132 -3.04 7.49 11.62
C ALA A 132 -1.77 7.17 12.42
N PRO A 133 -1.80 6.14 13.29
CA PRO A 133 -0.57 5.49 13.74
C PRO A 133 0.24 4.95 12.55
N LEU A 134 1.56 4.98 12.66
CA LEU A 134 2.45 4.41 11.64
C LEU A 134 2.14 2.93 11.45
N PHE A 135 2.12 2.49 10.18
CA PHE A 135 1.76 1.14 9.77
C PHE A 135 0.31 0.69 10.04
N ALA A 136 -0.56 1.58 10.54
CA ALA A 136 -1.97 1.29 10.75
C ALA A 136 -2.85 1.78 9.58
N ASP A 137 -4.04 1.17 9.43
CA ASP A 137 -5.06 1.62 8.48
C ASP A 137 -5.71 2.93 8.98
N PRO A 138 -5.60 4.06 8.25
CA PRO A 138 -6.11 5.37 8.68
C PRO A 138 -7.62 5.47 8.86
N LYS A 139 -8.41 4.53 8.30
CA LYS A 139 -9.89 4.53 8.34
C LYS A 139 -10.58 5.81 7.82
N SER A 140 -9.86 6.69 7.13
CA SER A 140 -10.44 7.94 6.61
C SER A 140 -11.27 7.74 5.34
N VAL A 141 -10.93 6.75 4.51
CA VAL A 141 -11.64 6.45 3.26
C VAL A 141 -13.02 5.86 3.51
N THR A 142 -14.03 6.42 2.85
CA THR A 142 -15.43 6.02 2.92
C THR A 142 -15.99 5.59 1.56
N ARG A 143 -17.27 5.21 1.50
CA ARG A 143 -17.97 4.97 0.22
C ARG A 143 -18.18 6.25 -0.59
N ALA A 144 -18.19 7.40 0.08
CA ALA A 144 -18.40 8.71 -0.52
C ALA A 144 -17.11 9.32 -1.09
N THR A 145 -15.94 8.83 -0.66
CA THR A 145 -14.63 9.30 -1.14
C THR A 145 -14.55 9.25 -2.67
N ARG A 146 -14.12 10.37 -3.26
CA ARG A 146 -13.92 10.54 -4.72
C ARG A 146 -12.50 10.92 -5.09
N ARG A 147 -11.68 11.29 -4.11
CA ARG A 147 -10.27 11.60 -4.30
C ARG A 147 -9.48 10.85 -3.23
N LEU A 148 -8.40 10.20 -3.66
CA LEU A 148 -7.52 9.46 -2.77
C LEU A 148 -6.15 10.12 -2.72
N VAL A 149 -5.53 10.06 -1.54
CA VAL A 149 -4.08 10.13 -1.41
C VAL A 149 -3.60 8.71 -1.11
N LEU A 150 -2.76 8.16 -1.99
CA LEU A 150 -1.97 6.98 -1.66
C LEU A 150 -0.65 7.45 -1.07
N TYR A 151 -0.23 6.83 0.03
CA TYR A 151 1.09 7.08 0.59
C TYR A 151 1.81 5.79 0.89
N ALA A 152 3.12 5.81 0.66
CA ALA A 152 4.07 4.76 0.97
C ALA A 152 5.00 5.24 2.08
N VAL A 153 5.18 4.42 3.12
CA VAL A 153 6.16 4.70 4.19
C VAL A 153 7.54 4.27 3.69
N THR A 154 8.52 5.16 3.73
CA THR A 154 9.85 4.95 3.13
C THR A 154 10.94 4.90 4.20
N ALA A 155 12.05 4.23 3.93
CA ALA A 155 13.19 4.17 4.83
C ALA A 155 14.49 4.26 4.03
N PRO A 156 15.59 4.76 4.63
CA PRO A 156 16.91 4.64 4.02
C PRO A 156 17.19 3.19 3.65
N GLY A 157 17.58 2.96 2.40
CA GLY A 157 17.83 1.62 1.83
C GLY A 157 16.64 1.03 1.06
N ILE A 158 15.47 1.65 1.05
CA ILE A 158 14.38 1.28 0.13
C ILE A 158 14.63 1.99 -1.22
N PRO A 159 14.71 1.25 -2.35
CA PRO A 159 14.90 1.87 -3.66
C PRO A 159 13.71 2.73 -4.09
N ASP A 160 13.97 3.91 -4.67
CA ASP A 160 12.94 4.81 -5.20
C ASP A 160 12.02 4.10 -6.20
N LEU A 161 12.58 3.26 -7.07
CA LEU A 161 11.82 2.46 -8.03
C LEU A 161 10.79 1.54 -7.35
N ALA A 162 11.13 0.94 -6.21
CA ALA A 162 10.20 0.07 -5.47
C ALA A 162 9.06 0.89 -4.83
N ILE A 163 9.34 2.12 -4.42
CA ILE A 163 8.35 3.07 -3.89
C ILE A 163 7.38 3.49 -4.99
N GLU A 164 7.89 3.86 -6.16
CA GLU A 164 7.09 4.21 -7.33
C GLU A 164 6.22 3.03 -7.79
N GLU A 165 6.81 1.84 -7.93
CA GLU A 165 6.09 0.64 -8.31
C GLU A 165 4.95 0.32 -7.33
N ALA A 166 5.18 0.50 -6.02
CA ALA A 166 4.15 0.26 -5.01
C ALA A 166 2.96 1.22 -5.14
N LEU A 167 3.24 2.53 -5.32
CA LEU A 167 2.19 3.54 -5.47
C LEU A 167 1.43 3.36 -6.79
N TYR A 168 2.13 3.11 -7.89
CA TYR A 168 1.50 2.91 -9.19
C TYR A 168 0.73 1.59 -9.28
N ALA A 169 1.23 0.49 -8.70
CA ALA A 169 0.51 -0.77 -8.66
C ALA A 169 -0.84 -0.66 -7.92
N ALA A 170 -0.88 0.10 -6.82
CA ALA A 170 -2.11 0.40 -6.11
C ALA A 170 -3.03 1.34 -6.92
N TRP A 171 -2.46 2.41 -7.50
CA TRP A 171 -3.19 3.34 -8.35
C TRP A 171 -3.84 2.65 -9.55
N ASP A 172 -3.13 1.80 -10.28
CA ASP A 172 -3.63 1.06 -11.45
C ASP A 172 -4.91 0.27 -11.14
N VAL A 173 -4.91 -0.42 -10.00
CA VAL A 173 -6.07 -1.21 -9.56
C VAL A 173 -7.25 -0.30 -9.19
N LEU A 174 -6.97 0.88 -8.61
CA LEU A 174 -7.98 1.80 -8.07
C LEU A 174 -8.59 2.73 -9.12
N SER A 175 -7.77 3.23 -10.05
CA SER A 175 -8.17 4.09 -11.18
C SER A 175 -8.95 3.31 -12.26
N ALA A 176 -8.98 1.98 -12.16
CA ALA A 176 -9.72 1.09 -13.05
C ALA A 176 -9.29 1.19 -14.51
N GLN A 177 -7.97 1.22 -14.77
CA GLN A 177 -7.43 0.68 -16.01
C GLN A 177 -7.31 -0.85 -15.85
N GLY A 178 -7.93 -1.63 -16.76
CA GLY A 178 -7.66 -3.06 -16.90
C GLY A 178 -6.18 -3.32 -17.29
N PRO A 179 -5.70 -4.57 -17.24
CA PRO A 179 -4.28 -4.88 -17.02
C PRO A 179 -3.37 -4.31 -18.12
N HIS A 180 -2.41 -3.46 -17.77
CA HIS A 180 -1.26 -3.17 -18.61
C HIS A 180 0.00 -2.89 -17.78
N ARG A 181 0.74 -3.96 -17.50
CA ARG A 181 2.20 -4.05 -17.64
C ARG A 181 2.57 -5.53 -17.44
N ASN A 182 2.67 -6.24 -18.56
CA ASN A 182 3.47 -7.46 -18.62
C ASN A 182 4.92 -6.97 -18.79
N TYR A 183 5.72 -7.12 -17.75
CA TYR A 183 7.16 -7.25 -17.91
C TYR A 183 7.50 -8.74 -17.82
#